data_AF-A0A8B6BJK7-F1
#
_entry.id   AF-A0A8B6BJK7-F1
#
_cell.length_a   1.000
_cell.length_b   1.000
_cell.length_c   1.000
_cell.angle_alpha   90.00
_cell.angle_beta   90.00
_cell.angle_gamma   90.00
#
_symmetry.space_group_name_H-M   'P 1'
#
loop_
_entity.id
_entity.type
_entity.pdbx_description
1 polymer ?
#
loop_
_entity_poly.entity_id
_entity_poly.type
_entity_poly.pdbx_seq_one_letter_code
_entity_poly.pdbx_strand_id
1 'polypeptide(L)'
;MLTEQHLTDGRKLTIQRRREVETTLTALKDVIPLTSLGISEEERVQIVTAMGLTKGHWFKCKMGHIYAIGDYGGAKEESRCPECKTGIGGTQHKIRDDNDLAPEMDGAEHAAWSTQADLGNYDPFEVRFH
;
A
#
# COMPACT_ATOMS: atom_id res chain seq x y z
N MET A 1 11.63 23.56 -11.41
CA MET A 1 12.44 23.11 -12.58
C MET A 1 13.95 23.20 -12.33
N LEU A 2 14.44 22.78 -11.15
CA LEU A 2 15.88 22.68 -10.82
C LEU A 2 16.20 21.33 -10.16
N THR A 3 15.24 20.77 -9.42
CA THR A 3 15.32 19.46 -8.76
C THR A 3 15.38 18.28 -9.72
N GLU A 4 14.63 18.31 -10.83
CA GLU A 4 14.66 17.24 -11.84
C GLU A 4 16.05 17.06 -12.46
N GLN A 5 16.78 18.15 -12.72
CA GLN A 5 18.14 18.08 -13.25
C GLN A 5 19.09 17.36 -12.30
N HIS A 6 18.97 17.54 -10.98
CA HIS A 6 19.85 16.84 -10.03
C HIS A 6 19.60 15.32 -9.99
N LEU A 7 18.36 14.89 -10.27
CA LEU A 7 17.97 13.48 -10.29
C LEU A 7 18.34 12.78 -11.61
N THR A 8 18.40 13.51 -12.73
CA THR A 8 18.56 12.93 -14.08
C THR A 8 19.77 13.43 -14.86
N ASP A 9 20.70 14.19 -14.27
CA ASP A 9 21.83 14.80 -15.02
C ASP A 9 22.87 13.81 -15.57
N GLY A 10 22.76 12.51 -15.28
CA GLY A 10 23.64 11.47 -15.81
C GLY A 10 25.11 11.61 -15.43
N ARG A 11 25.45 12.47 -14.44
CA ARG A 11 26.84 12.65 -14.03
C ARG A 11 27.33 11.44 -13.23
N LYS A 12 28.65 11.19 -13.29
CA LYS A 12 29.28 10.09 -12.55
C LYS A 12 29.03 10.22 -11.04
N LEU A 13 28.66 9.12 -10.40
CA LEU A 13 28.49 9.02 -8.96
C LEU A 13 29.85 8.95 -8.26
N THR A 14 30.48 10.11 -8.09
CA THR A 14 31.73 10.26 -7.32
C THR A 14 31.46 10.03 -5.82
N ILE A 15 32.51 9.84 -5.03
CA ILE A 15 32.40 9.66 -3.56
C ILE A 15 31.67 10.84 -2.92
N GLN A 16 32.02 12.06 -3.32
CA GLN A 16 31.36 13.28 -2.83
C GLN A 16 29.87 13.28 -3.16
N ARG A 17 29.52 12.94 -4.40
CA ARG A 17 28.13 12.92 -4.84
C ARG A 17 27.31 11.80 -4.19
N ARG A 18 27.93 10.64 -3.92
CA ARG A 18 27.31 9.57 -3.14
C ARG A 18 26.91 10.06 -1.75
N ARG A 19 27.80 10.77 -1.07
CA ARG A 19 27.55 11.33 0.27
C ARG A 19 26.41 12.35 0.27
N GLU A 20 26.36 13.21 -0.74
CA GLU A 20 25.27 14.18 -0.93
C GLU A 20 23.92 13.48 -1.17
N VAL A 21 23.90 12.45 -2.01
CA VAL A 21 22.71 11.62 -2.25
C VAL A 21 22.26 10.90 -0.98
N GLU A 22 23.17 10.27 -0.24
CA GLU A 22 22.86 9.58 1.02
C GLU A 22 22.30 10.53 2.10
N THR A 23 22.86 11.74 2.19
CA THR A 23 22.37 12.78 3.12
C THR A 23 20.96 13.24 2.74
N THR A 24 20.74 13.48 1.45
CA THR A 24 19.44 13.92 0.92
C THR A 24 18.38 12.82 1.10
N LEU A 25 18.73 11.55 0.83
CA LEU A 25 17.85 10.41 1.03
C LEU A 25 17.49 10.22 2.51
N THR A 26 18.45 10.41 3.42
CA THR A 26 18.18 10.35 4.87
C THR A 26 17.21 11.45 5.29
N ALA A 27 17.44 12.69 4.87
CA ALA A 27 16.54 13.80 5.17
C ALA A 27 15.14 13.60 4.57
N LEU A 28 15.03 13.01 3.38
CA LEU A 28 13.73 12.70 2.77
C LEU A 28 12.99 11.61 3.52
N LYS A 29 13.67 10.61 4.11
CA LYS A 29 13.03 9.59 4.95
C LYS A 29 12.43 10.18 6.23
N ASP A 30 13.02 11.25 6.75
CA ASP A 30 12.51 11.93 7.94
C ASP A 30 11.29 12.81 7.64
N VAL A 31 11.13 13.25 6.38
CA VAL A 31 10.07 14.18 5.95
C VAL A 31 8.93 13.47 5.21
N ILE A 32 9.25 12.37 4.54
CA ILE A 32 8.30 11.54 3.78
C ILE A 32 8.18 10.23 4.53
N PRO A 33 7.00 9.87 5.08
CA PRO A 33 6.81 8.52 5.60
C PRO A 33 7.19 7.53 4.50
N LEU A 34 8.08 6.59 4.82
CA LEU A 34 8.62 5.60 3.88
C LEU A 34 7.52 4.78 3.20
N THR A 35 6.31 4.79 3.77
CA THR A 35 5.09 4.30 3.17
C THR A 35 4.42 5.45 2.41
N SER A 36 3.98 5.20 1.18
CA SER A 36 3.17 6.14 0.39
C SER A 36 1.80 6.46 1.02
N LEU A 37 1.60 6.12 2.29
CA LEU A 37 0.36 6.20 3.06
C LEU A 37 0.19 7.55 3.76
N GLY A 38 1.26 8.32 3.95
CA GLY A 38 1.16 9.60 4.67
C GLY A 38 0.95 9.48 6.19
N ILE A 39 1.14 8.28 6.75
CA ILE A 39 1.03 7.97 8.19
C ILE A 39 2.31 7.30 8.70
N SER A 40 2.54 7.35 10.01
CA SER A 40 3.66 6.64 10.65
C SER A 40 3.46 5.13 10.62
N GLU A 41 4.55 4.39 10.81
CA GLU A 41 4.48 2.92 10.90
C GLU A 41 3.67 2.47 12.12
N GLU A 42 3.78 3.18 13.24
CA GLU A 42 2.99 2.93 14.44
C GLU A 42 1.50 3.14 14.18
N GLU A 43 1.14 4.22 13.48
CA GLU A 43 -0.25 4.48 13.08
C GLU A 43 -0.77 3.39 12.15
N ARG A 44 0.03 2.96 11.16
CA ARG A 44 -0.31 1.84 10.27
C ARG A 44 -0.64 0.58 11.08
N VAL A 45 0.25 0.20 12.00
CA VAL A 45 0.05 -0.98 12.85
C VAL A 45 -1.21 -0.85 13.71
N GLN A 46 -1.46 0.33 14.29
CA GLN A 46 -2.68 0.58 15.08
C GLN A 46 -3.95 0.45 14.23
N ILE A 47 -3.97 1.01 13.02
CA ILE A 47 -5.11 0.93 12.10
C ILE A 47 -5.39 -0.54 11.73
N VAL A 48 -4.37 -1.28 11.31
CA VAL A 48 -4.51 -2.69 10.92
C VAL A 48 -5.02 -3.53 12.09
N THR A 49 -4.44 -3.33 13.27
CA THR A 49 -4.84 -4.04 14.49
C THR A 49 -6.28 -3.70 14.89
N ALA A 50 -6.67 -2.43 14.85
CA ALA A 50 -8.01 -1.99 15.23
C ALA A 50 -9.09 -2.48 14.25
N MET A 51 -8.76 -2.58 12.97
CA MET A 51 -9.68 -3.10 11.95
C MET A 51 -9.88 -4.62 12.04
N GLY A 52 -8.89 -5.36 12.57
CA GLY A 52 -9.00 -6.80 12.81
C GLY A 52 -9.20 -7.64 11.54
N LEU A 53 -8.76 -7.13 10.39
CA LEU A 53 -8.83 -7.83 9.10
C LEU A 53 -7.56 -8.66 8.89
N THR A 54 -7.72 -9.85 8.33
CA THR A 54 -6.59 -10.68 7.86
C THR A 54 -5.89 -10.04 6.66
N LYS A 55 -4.73 -10.57 6.29
CA LYS A 55 -3.97 -10.09 5.13
C LYS A 55 -4.75 -10.23 3.82
N GLY A 56 -4.70 -9.20 2.98
CA GLY A 56 -5.28 -9.18 1.64
C GLY A 56 -6.60 -8.43 1.54
N HIS A 57 -6.95 -7.63 2.56
CA HIS A 57 -8.20 -6.86 2.59
C HIS A 57 -8.02 -5.38 2.23
N TRP A 58 -6.79 -4.92 2.06
CA TRP A 58 -6.46 -3.53 1.79
C TRP A 58 -6.18 -3.31 0.31
N PHE A 59 -6.76 -2.26 -0.25
CA PHE A 59 -6.70 -1.91 -1.66
C PHE A 59 -6.45 -0.42 -1.82
N LYS A 60 -6.06 -0.01 -3.03
CA LYS A 60 -5.90 1.38 -3.43
C LYS A 60 -6.69 1.69 -4.68
N CYS A 61 -7.31 2.86 -4.69
CA CYS A 61 -7.97 3.37 -5.89
C CYS A 61 -6.94 3.77 -6.96
N LYS A 62 -7.41 4.09 -8.17
CA LYS A 62 -6.58 4.63 -9.27
C LYS A 62 -5.62 5.76 -8.88
N MET A 63 -5.97 6.58 -7.88
CA MET A 63 -5.13 7.68 -7.40
C MET A 63 -4.22 7.32 -6.21
N GLY A 64 -4.25 6.08 -5.74
CA GLY A 64 -3.40 5.60 -4.64
C GLY A 64 -4.01 5.66 -3.24
N HIS A 65 -5.21 6.24 -3.06
CA HIS A 65 -5.86 6.29 -1.76
C HIS A 65 -6.28 4.90 -1.26
N ILE A 66 -5.95 4.60 0.00
CA ILE A 66 -6.19 3.30 0.63
C ILE A 66 -7.65 3.15 1.08
N TYR A 67 -8.20 1.97 0.88
CA TYR A 67 -9.47 1.53 1.45
C TYR A 67 -9.43 0.04 1.77
N ALA A 68 -10.31 -0.41 2.67
CA ALA A 68 -10.43 -1.81 3.03
C ALA A 68 -11.78 -2.40 2.60
N ILE A 69 -11.81 -3.71 2.32
CA ILE A 69 -13.02 -4.47 2.08
C ILE A 69 -13.18 -5.52 3.18
N GLY A 70 -14.16 -5.33 4.06
CA GLY A 70 -14.40 -6.25 5.19
C GLY A 70 -15.00 -7.61 4.81
N ASP A 71 -15.72 -7.68 3.69
CA ASP A 71 -16.55 -8.82 3.27
C ASP A 71 -15.70 -9.97 2.68
N TYR A 72 -14.96 -10.68 3.54
CA TYR A 72 -13.97 -11.70 3.18
C TYR A 72 -12.92 -11.20 2.16
N GLY A 73 -12.72 -9.88 2.08
CA GLY A 73 -11.80 -9.23 1.13
C GLY A 73 -12.26 -9.26 -0.33
N GLY A 74 -13.48 -9.72 -0.61
CA GLY A 74 -14.04 -9.78 -1.96
C GLY A 74 -14.96 -8.60 -2.28
N ALA A 75 -14.74 -7.96 -3.43
CA ALA A 75 -15.55 -6.83 -3.87
C ALA A 75 -16.92 -7.27 -4.40
N LYS A 76 -17.99 -6.92 -3.70
CA LYS A 76 -19.37 -7.22 -4.12
C LYS A 76 -20.13 -6.01 -4.65
N GLU A 77 -19.66 -4.82 -4.31
CA GLU A 77 -20.24 -3.55 -4.72
C GLU A 77 -19.15 -2.55 -5.11
N GLU A 78 -19.50 -1.63 -6.01
CA GLU A 78 -18.67 -0.49 -6.35
C GLU A 78 -19.10 0.75 -5.57
N SER A 79 -18.14 1.56 -5.16
CA SER A 79 -18.38 2.84 -4.53
C SER A 79 -17.44 3.90 -5.10
N ARG A 80 -17.44 5.10 -4.50
CA ARG A 80 -16.54 6.18 -4.86
C ARG A 80 -15.52 6.39 -3.75
N CYS A 81 -14.25 6.53 -4.14
CA CYS A 81 -13.18 6.93 -3.24
C CYS A 81 -13.61 8.20 -2.48
N PRO A 82 -13.53 8.23 -1.14
CA PRO A 82 -13.93 9.40 -0.36
C PRO A 82 -13.06 10.63 -0.65
N GLU A 83 -11.82 10.42 -1.12
CA GLU A 83 -10.85 11.48 -1.38
C GLU A 83 -10.92 11.99 -2.82
N CYS A 84 -10.66 11.15 -3.82
CA CYS A 84 -10.59 11.58 -5.23
C CYS A 84 -11.84 11.28 -6.07
N LYS A 85 -12.86 10.62 -5.50
CA LYS A 85 -14.14 10.27 -6.15
C LYS A 85 -14.06 9.31 -7.35
N THR A 86 -12.89 8.74 -7.64
CA THR A 86 -12.75 7.63 -8.61
C THR A 86 -13.46 6.38 -8.11
N GLY A 87 -13.76 5.44 -9.00
CA GLY A 87 -14.38 4.17 -8.62
C GLY A 87 -13.49 3.37 -7.67
N ILE A 88 -14.10 2.73 -6.66
CA ILE A 88 -13.46 1.77 -5.75
C ILE A 88 -14.32 0.51 -5.63
N GLY A 89 -13.75 -0.58 -5.14
CA GLY A 89 -14.47 -1.85 -4.98
C GLY A 89 -14.50 -2.66 -6.28
N GLY A 90 -15.67 -3.22 -6.61
CA GLY A 90 -15.84 -4.19 -7.70
C GLY A 90 -17.06 -5.08 -7.50
N THR A 91 -17.27 -6.05 -8.38
CA THR A 91 -18.45 -6.94 -8.35
C THR A 91 -18.05 -8.39 -8.55
N GLN A 92 -18.92 -9.32 -8.14
CA GLN A 92 -18.66 -10.77 -8.26
C GLN A 92 -17.35 -11.20 -7.60
N HIS A 93 -17.01 -10.55 -6.49
CA HIS A 93 -15.73 -10.70 -5.78
C HIS A 93 -14.48 -10.36 -6.59
N LYS A 94 -14.65 -9.70 -7.75
CA LYS A 94 -13.57 -9.19 -8.56
C LYS A 94 -13.43 -7.70 -8.32
N ILE A 95 -12.25 -7.29 -7.89
CA ILE A 95 -11.86 -5.88 -7.81
C ILE A 95 -11.86 -5.27 -9.22
N ARG A 96 -12.20 -3.99 -9.30
CA ARG A 96 -12.08 -3.22 -10.54
C ARG A 96 -10.64 -3.26 -11.04
N ASP A 97 -10.48 -3.36 -12.36
CA ASP A 97 -9.16 -3.45 -12.99
C ASP A 97 -8.31 -2.16 -12.84
N ASP A 98 -8.91 -1.06 -12.36
CA ASP A 98 -8.24 0.23 -12.07
C ASP A 98 -7.94 0.46 -10.58
N ASN A 99 -8.10 -0.58 -9.75
CA ASN A 99 -7.71 -0.60 -8.34
C ASN A 99 -6.67 -1.70 -8.11
N ASP A 100 -5.76 -1.47 -7.17
CA ASP A 100 -4.67 -2.40 -6.86
C ASP A 100 -4.74 -2.88 -5.40
N LEU A 101 -4.09 -4.01 -5.11
CA LEU A 101 -3.82 -4.43 -3.74
C LEU A 101 -2.87 -3.43 -3.06
N ALA A 102 -3.07 -3.20 -1.76
CA ALA A 102 -2.24 -2.31 -0.94
C ALA A 102 -1.40 -3.11 0.09
N PRO A 103 -0.38 -3.88 -0.35
CA PRO A 103 0.52 -4.63 0.53
C PRO A 103 1.24 -3.74 1.55
N GLU A 104 1.37 -2.45 1.28
CA GLU A 104 1.91 -1.47 2.22
C GLU A 104 1.14 -1.39 3.54
N MET A 105 -0.12 -1.86 3.59
CA MET A 105 -0.90 -1.90 4.82
C MET A 105 -0.69 -3.15 5.66
N ASP A 106 -0.52 -4.33 5.07
CA ASP A 106 -0.57 -5.62 5.80
C ASP A 106 0.44 -6.67 5.31
N GLY A 107 1.22 -6.36 4.28
CA GLY A 107 2.19 -7.26 3.66
C GLY A 107 1.58 -8.35 2.80
N ALA A 108 0.31 -8.23 2.38
CA ALA A 108 -0.35 -9.27 1.58
C ALA A 108 0.25 -9.41 0.17
N GLU A 109 0.57 -10.63 -0.26
CA GLU A 109 1.01 -10.89 -1.64
C GLU A 109 -0.19 -10.99 -2.60
N HIS A 110 -1.33 -11.41 -2.08
CA HIS A 110 -2.58 -11.60 -2.83
C HIS A 110 -3.78 -11.00 -2.10
N ALA A 111 -4.87 -10.74 -2.82
CA ALA A 111 -6.14 -10.41 -2.20
C ALA A 111 -6.68 -11.62 -1.42
N ALA A 112 -7.33 -11.36 -0.28
CA ALA A 112 -7.92 -12.42 0.55
C ALA A 112 -8.99 -13.22 -0.21
N TRP A 113 -9.61 -12.59 -1.22
CA TRP A 113 -10.44 -13.27 -2.20
C TRP A 113 -9.86 -13.13 -3.61
N SER A 114 -9.19 -14.17 -4.09
CA SER A 114 -8.86 -14.35 -5.49
C SER A 114 -9.15 -15.79 -5.90
N THR A 115 -9.36 -16.05 -7.18
CA THR A 115 -9.50 -17.41 -7.74
C THR A 115 -8.26 -18.30 -7.45
N GLN A 116 -7.20 -17.74 -6.86
CA GLN A 116 -5.92 -18.36 -6.52
C GLN A 116 -5.56 -18.21 -5.02
N ALA A 117 -6.49 -17.76 -4.16
CA ALA A 117 -6.22 -17.36 -2.77
C ALA A 117 -6.22 -18.49 -1.73
N ASP A 118 -6.07 -19.76 -2.11
CA ASP A 118 -6.19 -20.85 -1.13
C ASP A 118 -4.91 -21.11 -0.30
N LEU A 119 -3.74 -20.54 -0.62
CA LEU A 119 -2.49 -20.89 0.09
C LEU A 119 -1.46 -19.76 0.31
N GLY A 120 -1.59 -18.58 -0.32
CA GLY A 120 -0.52 -17.56 -0.29
C GLY A 120 -0.46 -16.67 0.96
N ASN A 121 -1.62 -16.33 1.53
CA ASN A 121 -1.72 -15.47 2.72
C ASN A 121 -2.00 -16.26 4.02
N TYR A 122 -2.00 -17.59 3.97
CA TYR A 122 -2.39 -18.43 5.10
C TYR A 122 -1.23 -18.61 6.09
N ASP A 123 -1.31 -17.94 7.25
CA ASP A 123 -0.46 -18.24 8.41
C ASP A 123 -1.24 -19.10 9.42
N PRO A 124 -0.90 -20.40 9.60
CA PRO A 124 -1.56 -21.27 10.56
C PRO A 124 -1.37 -20.84 12.03
N PHE A 125 -0.49 -19.88 12.34
CA PHE A 125 -0.28 -19.36 13.69
C PHE A 125 -1.12 -18.11 14.02
N GLU A 126 -1.69 -17.42 13.03
CA GLU A 126 -2.55 -16.24 13.25
C GLU A 126 -3.97 -16.60 13.77
N VAL A 127 -4.44 -17.83 13.53
CA VAL A 127 -5.77 -18.33 13.95
C VAL A 127 -5.85 -18.86 15.39
N ARG A 128 -4.76 -18.84 16.16
CA ARG A 128 -4.72 -19.43 17.52
C ARG A 128 -5.16 -18.50 18.65
N PHE A 129 -5.49 -17.25 18.36
CA PHE A 129 -5.87 -16.26 19.37
C PHE A 129 -7.23 -15.64 19.07
N HIS A 130 -8.27 -16.46 18.89
CA HIS A 130 -9.67 -16.05 18.98
C HIS A 130 -10.40 -16.97 19.96
#